data_AF-A0A8C8VEL3-F1
#
_entry.id   AF-A0A8C8VEL3-F1
#
_cell.length_a   1.000
_cell.length_b   1.000
_cell.length_c   1.000
_cell.angle_alpha   90.00
_cell.angle_beta   90.00
_cell.angle_gamma   90.00
#
_symmetry.space_group_name_H-M   'P 1'
#
loop_
_entity.id
_entity.type
_entity.pdbx_description
1 polymer ?
#
loop_
_entity_poly.entity_id
_entity_poly.type
_entity_poly.pdbx_seq_one_letter_code
_entity_poly.pdbx_strand_id
1 'polypeptide(L)'
;SVVKPIWVIHMGNYCTFLFSKTCLRYAFPSCTGHEVLSSLPLQMTLCFNVYYFPFWCLSEGIMLALKYSLLPGYYQFLLAAAFLILALAEGLRLYLGYIGNLQEKVPELAGFLLLSFLIQLPLLLFLLTDEHIIRLPLETAVHTVSLVFLASEITAAFFALKVMTTQLATQFYLKQFQGPSKA
;
A
#
# COMPACT_ATOMS: atom_id res chain seq x y z
N SER A 1 -26.10 28.99 -21.16
CA SER A 1 -24.65 29.21 -21.11
C SER A 1 -24.09 28.71 -19.79
N VAL A 2 -23.55 27.49 -19.75
CA VAL A 2 -22.76 26.99 -18.61
C VAL A 2 -21.34 26.83 -19.12
N VAL A 3 -20.52 27.86 -18.87
CA VAL A 3 -19.10 27.84 -19.19
C VAL A 3 -18.44 26.85 -18.21
N LYS A 4 -18.15 25.63 -18.67
CA LYS A 4 -17.29 24.71 -17.92
C LYS A 4 -15.86 25.29 -17.94
N PRO A 5 -15.22 25.49 -16.79
CA PRO A 5 -13.89 26.08 -16.73
C PRO A 5 -12.87 25.11 -17.36
N ILE A 6 -12.23 25.58 -18.43
CA ILE A 6 -11.15 24.91 -19.19
C ILE A 6 -9.99 24.43 -18.30
N TRP A 7 -9.83 25.01 -17.10
CA TRP A 7 -8.83 24.63 -16.11
C TRP A 7 -9.01 23.22 -15.52
N VAL A 8 -10.24 22.70 -15.44
CA VAL A 8 -10.50 21.37 -14.85
C VAL A 8 -10.03 20.24 -15.78
N ILE A 9 -10.07 20.46 -17.10
CA ILE A 9 -9.63 19.46 -18.08
C ILE A 9 -8.11 19.53 -18.27
N HIS A 10 -7.51 20.73 -18.20
CA HIS A 10 -6.07 20.89 -18.36
C HIS A 10 -5.27 20.43 -17.12
N MET A 11 -5.73 20.69 -15.89
CA MET A 11 -5.06 20.16 -14.68
C MET A 11 -5.19 18.64 -14.55
N GLY A 12 -6.32 18.05 -14.97
CA GLY A 12 -6.49 16.60 -15.03
C GLY A 12 -5.44 15.94 -15.91
N ASN A 13 -5.20 16.47 -17.11
CA ASN A 13 -4.23 15.90 -18.04
C ASN A 13 -2.77 16.05 -17.59
N TYR A 14 -2.39 17.17 -16.93
CA TYR A 14 -1.04 17.32 -16.39
C TYR A 14 -0.79 16.46 -15.16
N CYS A 15 -1.76 16.35 -14.24
CA CYS A 15 -1.68 15.43 -13.11
C CYS A 15 -1.57 13.99 -13.64
N THR A 16 -2.45 13.53 -14.53
CA THR A 16 -2.38 12.17 -15.09
C THR A 16 -1.09 11.90 -15.87
N PHE A 17 -0.52 12.89 -16.57
CA PHE A 17 0.72 12.73 -17.35
C PHE A 17 2.00 12.76 -16.50
N LEU A 18 2.09 13.63 -15.48
CA LEU A 18 3.19 13.63 -14.50
C LEU A 18 3.11 12.42 -13.56
N PHE A 19 1.91 11.99 -13.17
CA PHE A 19 1.69 10.75 -12.44
C PHE A 19 2.09 9.56 -13.30
N SER A 20 1.73 9.54 -14.59
CA SER A 20 2.13 8.47 -15.51
C SER A 20 3.64 8.36 -15.63
N LYS A 21 4.40 9.44 -15.84
CA LYS A 21 5.87 9.35 -15.99
C LYS A 21 6.62 9.04 -14.69
N THR A 22 6.15 9.55 -13.56
CA THR A 22 6.78 9.30 -12.26
C THR A 22 6.43 7.88 -11.78
N CYS A 23 5.16 7.49 -11.87
CA CYS A 23 4.70 6.15 -11.55
C CYS A 23 5.23 5.09 -12.53
N LEU A 24 5.48 5.41 -13.82
CA LEU A 24 6.23 4.53 -14.72
C LEU A 24 7.69 4.38 -14.30
N ARG A 25 8.33 5.44 -13.79
CA ARG A 25 9.72 5.39 -13.32
C ARG A 25 9.86 4.64 -11.99
N TYR A 26 8.83 4.66 -11.13
CA TYR A 26 8.74 3.81 -9.94
C TYR A 26 8.31 2.37 -10.29
N ALA A 27 7.35 2.16 -11.20
CA ALA A 27 6.93 0.84 -11.66
C ALA A 27 8.00 0.12 -12.50
N PHE A 28 8.87 0.87 -13.19
CA PHE A 28 10.02 0.39 -13.93
C PHE A 28 11.28 1.16 -13.50
N PRO A 29 11.95 0.77 -12.40
CA PRO A 29 13.31 1.22 -12.19
C PRO A 29 14.12 0.70 -13.39
N SER A 30 14.82 1.59 -14.09
CA SER A 30 15.60 1.24 -15.28
C SER A 30 16.76 0.31 -14.91
N CYS A 31 16.48 -0.99 -14.78
CA CYS A 31 17.47 -2.03 -14.72
C CYS A 31 17.69 -2.51 -16.15
N THR A 32 18.86 -2.16 -16.68
CA THR A 32 19.46 -2.80 -17.84
C THR A 32 19.36 -4.33 -17.71
N GLY A 33 18.53 -4.97 -18.55
CA GLY A 33 18.78 -6.32 -19.03
C GLY A 33 18.13 -7.52 -18.32
N HIS A 34 17.08 -7.38 -17.51
CA HIS A 34 16.28 -8.55 -17.09
C HIS A 34 14.78 -8.21 -17.16
N GLU A 35 14.02 -8.97 -17.95
CA GLU A 35 12.55 -8.91 -17.99
C GLU A 35 12.01 -9.36 -16.64
N VAL A 36 11.81 -8.42 -15.73
CA VAL A 36 11.15 -8.66 -14.44
C VAL A 36 9.66 -8.79 -14.70
N LEU A 37 9.09 -9.95 -14.36
CA LEU A 37 7.68 -10.32 -14.54
C LEU A 37 6.80 -9.74 -13.41
N SER A 38 7.07 -8.48 -13.02
CA SER A 38 6.38 -7.83 -11.91
C SER A 38 4.89 -7.67 -12.20
N SER A 39 4.06 -7.81 -11.17
CA SER A 39 2.62 -7.58 -11.33
C SER A 39 2.33 -6.08 -11.45
N LEU A 40 2.00 -5.65 -12.67
CA LEU A 40 1.64 -4.28 -13.00
C LEU A 40 0.53 -3.68 -12.09
N PRO A 41 -0.60 -4.38 -11.79
CA PRO A 41 -1.66 -3.78 -10.98
C PRO A 41 -1.22 -3.49 -9.55
N LEU A 42 -0.38 -4.33 -8.94
CA LEU A 42 0.12 -4.11 -7.59
C LEU A 42 1.04 -2.88 -7.52
N GLN A 43 1.93 -2.69 -8.51
CA GLN A 43 2.79 -1.49 -8.55
C GLN A 43 1.98 -0.20 -8.67
N MET A 44 0.95 -0.20 -9.51
CA MET A 44 0.11 0.99 -9.71
C MET A 44 -0.61 1.38 -8.42
N THR A 45 -1.18 0.42 -7.69
CA THR A 45 -1.86 0.70 -6.43
C THR A 45 -0.89 1.17 -5.33
N LEU A 46 0.27 0.52 -5.18
CA LEU A 46 1.30 0.93 -4.22
C LEU A 46 1.78 2.37 -4.49
N CYS A 47 1.96 2.72 -5.76
CA CYS A 47 2.33 4.07 -6.17
C CYS A 47 1.29 5.12 -5.74
N PHE A 48 -0.01 4.87 -5.97
CA PHE A 48 -1.06 5.76 -5.47
C PHE A 48 -1.03 5.88 -3.94
N ASN A 49 -0.79 4.77 -3.25
CA ASN A 49 -0.75 4.74 -1.80
C ASN A 49 0.44 5.54 -1.22
N VAL A 50 1.62 5.51 -1.86
CA VAL A 50 2.77 6.34 -1.47
C VAL A 50 2.44 7.85 -1.48
N TYR A 51 1.65 8.32 -2.45
CA TYR A 51 1.21 9.71 -2.49
C TYR A 51 0.09 10.02 -1.51
N TYR A 52 -0.77 9.04 -1.24
CA TYR A 52 -1.85 9.16 -0.28
C TYR A 52 -1.34 9.18 1.17
N PHE A 53 -0.28 8.41 1.48
CA PHE A 53 0.29 8.27 2.81
C PHE A 53 0.63 9.60 3.54
N PRO A 54 1.36 10.57 2.94
CA PRO A 54 1.63 11.84 3.61
C PRO A 54 0.36 12.66 3.88
N PHE A 55 -0.64 12.55 2.99
CA PHE A 55 -1.94 13.19 3.20
C PHE A 55 -2.69 12.55 4.37
N TRP A 56 -2.70 11.21 4.43
CA TRP A 56 -3.28 10.47 5.56
C TRP A 56 -2.62 10.86 6.88
N CYS A 57 -1.28 10.87 6.94
CA CYS A 57 -0.51 11.26 8.12
C CYS A 57 -0.85 12.69 8.59
N LEU A 58 -0.94 13.64 7.66
CA LEU A 58 -1.29 15.02 7.98
C LEU A 58 -2.73 15.13 8.50
N SER A 59 -3.67 14.48 7.82
CA SER A 59 -5.07 14.51 8.25
C SER A 59 -5.23 13.91 9.64
N GLU A 60 -4.65 12.74 9.91
CA GLU A 60 -4.76 12.10 11.23
C GLU A 60 -4.06 12.91 12.31
N GLY A 61 -2.87 13.45 12.02
CA GLY A 61 -2.16 14.31 12.98
C GLY A 61 -2.98 15.54 13.38
N ILE A 62 -3.63 16.20 12.41
CA ILE A 62 -4.50 17.36 12.67
C ILE A 62 -5.73 16.93 13.49
N MET A 63 -6.42 15.87 13.09
CA MET A 63 -7.63 15.41 13.79
C MET A 63 -7.32 14.97 15.22
N LEU A 64 -6.23 14.23 15.41
CA LEU A 64 -5.74 13.84 16.72
C LEU A 64 -5.44 15.06 17.58
N ALA A 65 -4.74 16.07 17.05
CA ALA A 65 -4.42 17.30 17.78
C ALA A 65 -5.68 18.07 18.22
N LEU A 66 -6.70 18.14 17.36
CA LEU A 66 -7.97 18.82 17.66
C LEU A 66 -8.73 18.15 18.81
N LYS A 67 -8.73 16.81 18.88
CA LYS A 67 -9.44 16.06 19.92
C LYS A 67 -8.58 15.72 21.13
N TYR A 68 -7.26 15.89 21.07
CA TYR A 68 -6.32 15.40 22.08
C TYR A 68 -6.69 15.84 23.51
N SER A 69 -7.00 17.13 23.70
CA SER A 69 -7.37 17.69 25.02
C SER A 69 -8.74 17.25 25.53
N LEU A 70 -9.61 16.74 24.65
CA LEU A 70 -10.97 16.32 24.96
C LEU A 70 -11.04 14.84 25.36
N LEU A 71 -10.03 14.04 25.03
CA LEU A 71 -10.01 12.60 25.30
C LEU A 71 -9.44 12.28 26.69
N PRO A 72 -9.91 11.21 27.35
CA PRO A 72 -9.27 10.67 28.54
C PRO A 72 -7.80 10.32 28.29
N GLY A 73 -6.93 10.46 29.31
CA GLY A 73 -5.48 10.28 29.16
C GLY A 73 -5.06 8.90 28.61
N TYR A 74 -5.77 7.83 28.95
CA TYR A 74 -5.46 6.50 28.39
C TYR A 74 -5.77 6.42 26.89
N TYR A 75 -6.82 7.08 26.42
CA TYR A 75 -7.15 7.17 25.00
C TYR A 75 -6.16 8.05 24.24
N GLN A 76 -5.66 9.14 24.84
CA GLN A 76 -4.61 9.97 24.23
C GLN A 76 -3.37 9.13 23.90
N PHE A 77 -2.90 8.32 24.86
CA PHE A 77 -1.78 7.42 24.65
C PHE A 77 -2.09 6.35 23.60
N LEU A 78 -3.27 5.73 23.68
CA LEU A 78 -3.70 4.68 22.77
C LEU A 78 -3.75 5.17 21.31
N LEU A 79 -4.35 6.33 21.05
CA LEU A 79 -4.47 6.88 19.69
C LEU A 79 -3.11 7.35 19.16
N ALA A 80 -2.28 7.97 19.99
CA ALA A 80 -0.93 8.37 19.60
C ALA A 80 -0.07 7.14 19.23
N ALA A 81 -0.17 6.06 20.00
CA ALA A 81 0.50 4.79 19.71
C ALA A 81 -0.05 4.17 18.41
N ALA A 82 -1.38 4.13 18.23
CA ALA A 82 -2.00 3.62 17.02
C ALA A 82 -1.55 4.40 15.77
N PHE A 83 -1.51 5.73 15.84
CA PHE A 83 -1.01 6.60 14.77
C PHE A 83 0.45 6.25 14.40
N LEU A 84 1.33 6.15 15.41
CA LEU A 84 2.74 5.82 15.17
C LEU A 84 2.91 4.42 14.58
N ILE A 85 2.21 3.41 15.14
CA ILE A 85 2.28 2.03 14.67
C ILE A 85 1.78 1.95 13.23
N LEU A 86 0.64 2.56 12.90
CA LEU A 86 0.12 2.57 11.54
C LEU A 86 1.05 3.29 10.57
N ALA A 87 1.62 4.43 10.94
CA ALA A 87 2.55 5.17 10.07
C ALA A 87 3.81 4.35 9.77
N LEU A 88 4.42 3.75 10.79
CA LEU A 88 5.62 2.90 10.63
C LEU A 88 5.30 1.63 9.85
N ALA A 89 4.20 0.97 10.18
CA ALA A 89 3.76 -0.25 9.51
C ALA A 89 3.44 0.03 8.04
N GLU A 90 2.75 1.13 7.72
CA GLU A 90 2.45 1.53 6.33
C GLU A 90 3.73 1.78 5.54
N GLY A 91 4.69 2.51 6.10
CA GLY A 91 5.99 2.75 5.46
C GLY A 91 6.74 1.46 5.15
N LEU A 92 6.83 0.54 6.12
CA LEU A 92 7.48 -0.76 5.93
C LEU A 92 6.72 -1.63 4.92
N ARG A 93 5.39 -1.62 4.99
CA ARG A 93 4.50 -2.37 4.09
C ARG A 93 4.70 -1.89 2.66
N LEU A 94 4.63 -0.59 2.38
CA LEU A 94 4.86 -0.04 1.04
C LEU A 94 6.27 -0.40 0.50
N TYR A 95 7.30 -0.36 1.36
CA TYR A 95 8.65 -0.78 1.00
C TYR A 95 8.73 -2.27 0.61
N LEU A 96 8.16 -3.16 1.43
CA LEU A 96 8.14 -4.60 1.16
C LEU A 96 7.31 -4.95 -0.08
N GLY A 97 6.17 -4.29 -0.29
CA GLY A 97 5.35 -4.47 -1.48
C GLY A 97 6.09 -4.07 -2.76
N TYR A 98 6.81 -2.94 -2.71
CA TYR A 98 7.61 -2.45 -3.82
C TYR A 98 8.74 -3.41 -4.19
N ILE A 99 9.59 -3.76 -3.21
CA ILE A 99 10.74 -4.65 -3.43
C ILE A 99 10.29 -6.08 -3.75
N GLY A 100 9.31 -6.62 -3.01
CA GLY A 100 8.83 -7.99 -3.19
C GLY A 100 8.25 -8.22 -4.57
N ASN A 101 7.51 -7.24 -5.12
CA ASN A 101 6.96 -7.34 -6.46
C ASN A 101 8.01 -7.11 -7.57
N LEU A 102 8.99 -6.22 -7.38
CA LEU A 102 10.07 -5.99 -8.36
C LEU A 102 11.13 -7.08 -8.40
N GLN A 103 11.41 -7.72 -7.27
CA GLN A 103 12.43 -8.75 -7.17
C GLN A 103 11.83 -10.17 -7.20
N GLU A 104 10.51 -10.28 -7.37
CA GLU A 104 9.72 -11.52 -7.32
C GLU A 104 10.01 -12.36 -6.07
N LYS A 105 10.32 -11.67 -4.97
CA LYS A 105 10.70 -12.33 -3.74
C LYS A 105 9.47 -12.62 -2.89
N VAL A 106 9.12 -13.91 -2.88
CA VAL A 106 8.05 -14.49 -2.06
C VAL A 106 8.12 -14.09 -0.57
N PRO A 107 9.27 -14.11 0.13
CA PRO A 107 9.29 -13.76 1.54
C PRO A 107 8.93 -12.29 1.82
N GLU A 108 9.40 -11.36 1.01
CA GLU A 108 9.09 -9.94 1.12
C GLU A 108 7.61 -9.66 0.84
N LEU A 109 7.04 -10.31 -0.18
CA LEU A 109 5.61 -10.19 -0.50
C LEU A 109 4.71 -10.88 0.56
N ALA A 110 5.19 -11.95 1.19
CA ALA A 110 4.53 -12.54 2.35
C ALA A 110 4.56 -11.59 3.56
N GLY A 111 5.69 -10.90 3.79
CA GLY A 111 5.80 -9.85 4.80
C GLY A 111 4.82 -8.69 4.56
N PHE A 112 4.67 -8.26 3.30
CA PHE A 112 3.65 -7.28 2.89
C PHE A 112 2.23 -7.70 3.30
N LEU A 113 1.84 -8.94 2.97
CA LEU A 113 0.53 -9.48 3.34
C LEU A 113 0.38 -9.61 4.86
N LEU A 114 1.43 -10.06 5.55
CA LEU A 114 1.43 -10.23 7.00
C LEU A 114 1.20 -8.89 7.71
N LEU A 115 1.92 -7.83 7.33
CA LEU A 115 1.72 -6.48 7.88
C LEU A 115 0.31 -5.97 7.58
N SER A 116 -0.17 -6.21 6.35
CA SER A 116 -1.52 -5.81 5.92
C SER A 116 -2.62 -6.43 6.78
N PHE A 117 -2.54 -7.75 7.02
CA PHE A 117 -3.57 -8.47 7.78
C PHE A 117 -3.43 -8.35 9.29
N LEU A 118 -2.21 -8.41 9.83
CA LEU A 118 -2.01 -8.50 11.28
C LEU A 118 -1.91 -7.15 11.96
N ILE A 119 -1.43 -6.11 11.27
CA ILE A 119 -1.24 -4.78 11.85
C ILE A 119 -2.24 -3.81 11.25
N GLN A 120 -2.18 -3.58 9.93
CA GLN A 120 -2.97 -2.55 9.26
C GLN A 120 -4.48 -2.75 9.46
N LEU A 121 -4.98 -3.93 9.08
CA LEU A 121 -6.41 -4.22 9.06
C LEU A 121 -7.07 -4.15 10.45
N PRO A 122 -6.57 -4.82 11.51
CA PRO A 122 -7.20 -4.74 12.82
C PRO A 122 -7.12 -3.34 13.45
N LEU A 123 -6.02 -2.59 13.26
CA LEU A 123 -5.91 -1.23 13.79
C LEU A 123 -6.83 -0.26 13.04
N LEU A 124 -6.95 -0.35 11.72
CA LEU A 124 -7.90 0.43 10.93
C LEU A 124 -9.35 0.13 11.32
N LEU A 125 -9.69 -1.15 11.51
CA LEU A 125 -11.02 -1.54 11.97
C LEU A 125 -11.30 -1.06 13.38
N PHE A 126 -10.32 -1.12 14.29
CA PHE A 126 -10.42 -0.59 15.64
C PHE A 126 -10.75 0.91 15.62
N LEU A 127 -9.99 1.71 14.87
CA LEU A 127 -10.23 3.16 14.73
C LEU A 127 -11.60 3.49 14.10
N LEU A 128 -12.08 2.67 13.17
CA LEU A 128 -13.38 2.87 12.53
C LEU A 128 -14.57 2.40 13.37
N THR A 129 -14.40 1.39 14.23
CA THR A 129 -15.50 0.74 14.95
C THR A 129 -15.68 1.26 16.38
N ASP A 130 -14.66 1.92 16.95
CA ASP A 130 -14.77 2.47 18.30
C ASP A 130 -15.81 3.60 18.37
N GLU A 131 -16.93 3.33 19.06
CA GLU A 131 -18.02 4.29 19.26
C GLU A 131 -17.77 5.23 20.45
N HIS A 132 -16.78 4.94 21.30
CA HIS A 132 -16.49 5.73 22.49
C HIS A 132 -15.66 6.99 22.18
N ILE A 133 -15.19 7.14 20.95
CA ILE A 133 -14.41 8.29 20.49
C ILE A 133 -15.28 9.20 19.63
N ILE A 134 -15.12 10.52 19.80
CA ILE A 134 -15.69 11.52 18.88
C ILE A 134 -15.01 11.32 17.52
N ARG A 135 -15.67 10.58 16.62
CA ARG A 135 -15.22 10.34 15.25
C ARG A 135 -15.52 11.56 14.38
N LEU A 136 -14.50 12.19 13.85
CA LEU A 136 -14.69 13.27 12.87
C LEU A 136 -15.06 12.65 11.51
N PRO A 137 -15.92 13.29 10.71
CA PRO A 137 -16.29 12.77 9.40
C PRO A 137 -15.08 12.64 8.46
N LEU A 138 -14.06 13.50 8.64
CA LEU A 138 -12.81 13.42 7.91
C LEU A 138 -12.01 12.15 8.25
N GLU A 139 -12.00 11.73 9.51
CA GLU A 139 -11.32 10.53 10.03
C GLU A 139 -11.91 9.27 9.40
N THR A 140 -13.24 9.18 9.41
CA THR A 140 -13.94 8.09 8.74
C THR A 140 -13.65 8.07 7.25
N ALA A 141 -13.62 9.24 6.58
CA ALA A 141 -13.35 9.30 5.14
C ALA A 141 -11.93 8.82 4.80
N VAL A 142 -10.91 9.31 5.53
CA VAL A 142 -9.51 8.92 5.26
C VAL A 142 -9.28 7.44 5.57
N HIS A 143 -9.72 6.95 6.73
CA HIS A 143 -9.57 5.52 7.05
C HIS A 143 -10.33 4.60 6.08
N THR A 144 -11.51 5.00 5.61
CA THR A 144 -12.26 4.23 4.60
C THR A 144 -11.47 4.14 3.30
N VAL A 145 -10.89 5.25 2.83
CA VAL A 145 -10.03 5.26 1.63
C VAL A 145 -8.81 4.36 1.82
N SER A 146 -8.12 4.43 2.96
CA SER A 146 -7.02 3.53 3.30
C SER A 146 -7.43 2.05 3.25
N LEU A 147 -8.63 1.72 3.74
CA LEU A 147 -9.17 0.36 3.73
C LEU A 147 -9.43 -0.16 2.30
N VAL A 148 -9.93 0.69 1.41
CA VAL A 148 -10.13 0.33 0.00
C VAL A 148 -8.79 0.06 -0.68
N PHE A 149 -7.79 0.92 -0.47
CA PHE A 149 -6.43 0.67 -0.97
C PHE A 149 -5.89 -0.67 -0.44
N LEU A 150 -5.93 -0.87 0.88
CA LEU A 150 -5.45 -2.07 1.53
C LEU A 150 -6.12 -3.35 0.98
N ALA A 151 -7.44 -3.35 0.82
CA ALA A 151 -8.17 -4.50 0.29
C ALA A 151 -7.77 -4.82 -1.17
N SER A 152 -7.62 -3.79 -2.00
CA SER A 152 -7.21 -3.96 -3.40
C SER A 152 -5.78 -4.49 -3.52
N GLU A 153 -4.87 -4.01 -2.68
CA GLU A 153 -3.47 -4.45 -2.67
C GLU A 153 -3.30 -5.86 -2.11
N ILE A 154 -4.03 -6.21 -1.04
CA ILE A 154 -4.06 -7.59 -0.51
C ILE A 154 -4.49 -8.55 -1.62
N THR A 155 -5.55 -8.21 -2.35
CA THR A 155 -6.06 -9.05 -3.44
C THR A 155 -5.00 -9.21 -4.53
N ALA A 156 -4.42 -8.11 -5.01
CA ALA A 156 -3.38 -8.12 -6.03
C ALA A 156 -2.11 -8.88 -5.59
N ALA A 157 -1.65 -8.65 -4.36
CA ALA A 157 -0.48 -9.30 -3.78
C ALA A 157 -0.70 -10.80 -3.56
N PHE A 158 -1.91 -11.23 -3.18
CA PHE A 158 -2.24 -12.65 -3.08
C PHE A 158 -2.15 -13.34 -4.44
N PHE A 159 -2.68 -12.72 -5.50
CA PHE A 159 -2.56 -13.26 -6.87
C PHE A 159 -1.09 -13.31 -7.31
N ALA A 160 -0.32 -12.26 -7.09
CA ALA A 160 1.11 -12.23 -7.41
C ALA A 160 1.88 -13.34 -6.66
N LEU A 161 1.61 -13.54 -5.37
CA LEU A 161 2.21 -14.59 -4.56
C LEU A 161 1.88 -15.99 -5.09
N LYS A 162 0.61 -16.23 -5.47
CA LYS A 162 0.19 -17.51 -6.06
C LYS A 162 0.96 -17.81 -7.34
N VAL A 163 1.07 -16.83 -8.24
CA VAL A 163 1.82 -16.98 -9.50
C VAL A 163 3.31 -17.27 -9.21
N MET A 164 3.95 -16.49 -8.35
CA MET A 164 5.37 -16.64 -8.02
C MET A 164 5.69 -17.99 -7.36
N THR A 165 4.84 -18.46 -6.43
CA THR A 165 5.03 -19.76 -5.78
C THR A 165 4.89 -20.93 -6.75
N THR A 166 3.97 -20.84 -7.72
CA THR A 166 3.85 -21.85 -8.78
C THR A 166 5.09 -21.86 -9.69
N GLN A 167 5.60 -20.70 -10.08
CA GLN A 167 6.82 -20.60 -10.90
C GLN A 167 8.04 -21.17 -10.19
N LEU A 168 8.22 -20.87 -8.89
CA LEU A 168 9.29 -21.44 -8.08
C LEU A 168 9.18 -22.97 -8.02
N ALA A 169 7.97 -23.52 -7.79
CA ALA A 169 7.77 -24.97 -7.79
C ALA A 169 8.20 -25.58 -9.13
N THR A 170 7.77 -25.01 -10.27
CA THR A 170 8.19 -25.48 -11.61
C THR A 170 9.71 -25.45 -11.79
N GLN A 171 10.39 -24.39 -11.36
CA GLN A 171 11.85 -24.30 -11.42
C GLN A 171 12.54 -25.37 -10.57
N PHE A 172 12.04 -25.65 -9.37
CA PHE A 172 12.55 -26.74 -8.54
C PHE A 172 12.35 -28.11 -9.20
N TYR A 173 11.17 -28.37 -9.77
CA TYR A 173 10.91 -29.60 -10.52
C TYR A 173 11.86 -29.75 -11.71
N LEU A 174 12.06 -28.71 -12.52
CA LEU A 174 12.97 -28.74 -13.67
C LEU A 174 14.43 -29.00 -13.25
N LYS A 175 14.90 -28.37 -12.16
CA LYS A 175 16.24 -28.62 -11.61
C LYS A 175 16.43 -30.06 -11.14
N GLN A 176 15.38 -30.73 -10.65
CA GLN A 176 15.46 -32.15 -10.30
C GLN A 176 15.65 -33.05 -11.53
N PHE A 177 15.04 -32.72 -12.67
CA PHE A 177 15.23 -33.46 -13.92
C PHE A 177 16.59 -33.23 -14.59
N GLN A 178 17.25 -32.10 -14.32
CA GLN A 178 18.61 -31.80 -14.79
C GLN A 178 19.73 -32.37 -13.89
N GLY A 179 19.40 -33.28 -12.96
CA GLY A 179 20.40 -34.06 -12.21
C GLY A 179 21.37 -34.81 -13.14
N PRO A 180 22.60 -35.12 -12.67
CA PRO A 180 23.81 -35.13 -13.49
C PRO A 180 23.69 -36.05 -14.71
N SER A 181 23.66 -35.44 -15.90
CA SER A 181 24.06 -36.13 -17.12
C SER A 181 25.49 -36.60 -16.91
N LYS A 182 25.65 -37.89 -16.62
CA LYS A 182 26.95 -38.54 -16.45
C LYS A 182 27.80 -38.24 -17.69
N ALA A 183 28.91 -37.52 -17.46
CA ALA A 183 30.05 -37.52 -18.36
C ALA A 183 30.80 -38.84 -18.23
#